data_AF-E8U7U0-F1
#
_entry.id   AF-E8U7U0-F1
#
_cell.length_a   1.000
_cell.length_b   1.000
_cell.length_c   1.000
_cell.angle_alpha   90.00
_cell.angle_beta   90.00
_cell.angle_gamma   90.00
#
_symmetry.space_group_name_H-M   'P 1'
#
loop_
_entity.id
_entity.type
_entity.pdbx_description
1 polymer ?
#
loop_
_entity_poly.entity_id
_entity_poly.type
_entity_poly.pdbx_seq_one_letter_code
_entity_poly.pdbx_strand_id
1 'polypeptide(L)'
;MLWLFVAFVVLLSGFVAYAADNIARRAGRKHLRLFGLRPKTTALIVAVASGMGISLASVLAFALINRQAIANITQADRLRVELNTLKAGVRDIRTQAQTARQERDKALRDAETQRAARQLAITQRDRAAQQLASAQQERARVEQQVSGLADKINRLNALRAELATKAATGQRALQLTLAQAKTLDARLQALSAQLSELEASRRDLNDRVRQADARAQAAETDAQAASARAQAAQARAAQAERRVADAQTRVTDAQARANALETQRRTLETQLGTLAADKARLSGERDRVVAQRDQAARERATLQQDIKSLRAQQEALNNENNRLRSDLQRTQAANDVLREDFTRATSELAASRNDTILFQKGEIVFRDTVASVRNLPDFLRAASASVTAQGARGTPAAVLSERAQTQLQTKLRGLNASAFVVCRSATNVAVGFQVELSCDARSNNVLYRRGQVIRTVTLNLGGDPVALRVQLLDLVQDAVSDLVSRGLPPESVLDRGLNTAELLDLYGRLSTRTGGTVRVGIAPRDEVRPSTRSVDLYPVILN
;
A
#
# COMPACT_ATOMS: atom_id res chain seq x y z
N MET A 1 3.29 -20.22 -46.83
CA MET A 1 3.58 -20.76 -45.48
C MET A 1 2.35 -21.36 -44.80
N LEU A 2 1.20 -20.67 -44.74
CA LEU A 2 0.00 -21.17 -44.05
C LEU A 2 -0.53 -22.51 -44.62
N TRP A 3 -0.54 -22.67 -45.95
CA TRP A 3 -0.95 -23.93 -46.60
C TRP A 3 -0.02 -25.12 -46.34
N LEU A 4 1.30 -24.89 -46.26
CA LEU A 4 2.29 -25.92 -45.90
C LEU A 4 2.12 -26.36 -44.44
N PHE A 5 1.83 -25.41 -43.55
CA PHE A 5 1.54 -25.68 -42.15
C PHE A 5 0.28 -26.53 -41.99
N VAL A 6 -0.79 -26.20 -42.72
CA VAL A 6 -2.04 -26.99 -42.72
C VAL A 6 -1.79 -28.41 -43.23
N ALA A 7 -1.06 -28.59 -44.32
CA ALA A 7 -0.72 -29.92 -44.84
C ALA A 7 0.10 -30.75 -43.84
N PHE A 8 1.08 -30.13 -43.17
CA PHE A 8 1.88 -30.77 -42.12
C PHE A 8 1.03 -31.18 -40.92
N VAL A 9 0.12 -30.31 -40.46
CA VAL A 9 -0.77 -30.60 -39.32
C VAL A 9 -1.72 -31.75 -39.64
N VAL A 10 -2.23 -31.83 -40.86
CA VAL A 10 -3.11 -32.94 -41.29
C VAL A 10 -2.35 -34.27 -41.32
N LEU A 11 -1.14 -34.28 -41.89
CA LEU A 11 -0.29 -35.48 -41.91
C LEU A 11 0.10 -35.93 -40.50
N LEU A 12 0.47 -34.99 -39.64
CA LEU A 12 0.83 -35.26 -38.25
C LEU A 12 -0.37 -35.80 -37.44
N SER A 13 -1.55 -35.22 -37.64
CA SER A 13 -2.80 -35.69 -37.01
C SER A 13 -3.17 -37.11 -37.43
N GLY A 14 -2.98 -37.44 -38.71
CA GLY A 14 -3.18 -38.80 -39.22
C GLY A 14 -2.21 -39.82 -38.60
N PHE A 15 -0.94 -39.44 -38.46
CA PHE A 15 0.08 -40.28 -37.81
C PHE A 15 -0.23 -40.53 -36.32
N VAL A 16 -0.64 -39.50 -35.60
CA VAL A 16 -1.02 -39.57 -34.18
C VAL A 16 -2.25 -40.47 -33.97
N ALA A 17 -3.28 -40.31 -34.80
CA ALA A 17 -4.48 -41.15 -34.73
C ALA A 17 -4.15 -42.64 -34.97
N TYR A 18 -3.27 -42.92 -35.94
CA TYR A 18 -2.80 -44.27 -36.22
C TYR A 18 -2.01 -44.87 -35.04
N ALA A 19 -1.12 -44.10 -34.42
CA ALA A 19 -0.33 -44.54 -33.27
C ALA A 19 -1.22 -44.87 -32.04
N ALA A 20 -2.24 -44.03 -31.77
CA ALA A 20 -3.18 -44.25 -30.68
C ALA A 20 -4.00 -45.55 -30.86
N ASP A 21 -4.49 -45.81 -32.07
CA ASP A 21 -5.27 -47.02 -32.38
C ASP A 21 -4.42 -48.31 -32.30
N ASN A 22 -3.14 -48.23 -32.68
CA ASN A 22 -2.22 -49.36 -32.58
C ASN A 22 -1.88 -49.72 -31.12
N ILE A 23 -1.70 -48.72 -30.26
CA ILE A 23 -1.50 -48.91 -28.81
C ILE A 23 -2.74 -49.53 -28.17
N ALA A 24 -3.93 -49.07 -28.54
CA ALA A 24 -5.21 -49.59 -28.06
C ALA A 24 -5.44 -51.07 -28.42
N ARG A 25 -5.16 -51.46 -29.68
CA ARG A 25 -5.27 -52.86 -30.14
C ARG A 25 -4.31 -53.80 -29.44
N ARG A 26 -3.13 -53.30 -29.04
CA ARG A 26 -2.10 -54.08 -28.34
C ARG A 26 -2.45 -54.27 -26.86
N ALA A 27 -3.06 -53.26 -26.23
CA ALA A 27 -3.60 -53.35 -24.87
C ALA A 27 -4.79 -54.32 -24.78
N GLY A 28 -5.68 -54.32 -25.78
CA GLY A 28 -6.83 -55.23 -25.85
C GLY A 28 -6.46 -56.71 -25.97
N ARG A 29 -5.38 -57.05 -26.71
CA ARG A 29 -4.90 -58.43 -26.86
C ARG A 29 -4.22 -59.01 -25.63
N LYS A 30 -3.72 -58.18 -24.72
CA LYS A 30 -3.06 -58.61 -23.47
C LYS A 30 -4.02 -58.80 -22.29
N HIS A 31 -5.33 -58.69 -22.50
CA HIS A 31 -6.36 -58.80 -21.46
C HIS A 31 -6.07 -57.96 -20.20
N LEU A 32 -5.54 -56.76 -20.40
CA LEU A 32 -5.21 -55.87 -19.29
C LEU A 32 -6.49 -55.45 -18.55
N ARG A 33 -6.48 -55.65 -17.23
CA ARG A 33 -7.56 -55.25 -16.32
C ARG A 33 -7.08 -54.06 -15.53
N LEU A 34 -7.61 -52.88 -15.86
CA LEU A 34 -7.39 -51.68 -15.07
C LEU A 34 -8.60 -51.54 -14.14
N PHE A 35 -8.37 -51.49 -12.82
CA PHE A 35 -9.42 -51.33 -11.80
C PHE A 35 -10.64 -52.29 -11.92
N GLY A 36 -10.40 -53.57 -12.22
CA GLY A 36 -11.47 -54.60 -12.23
C GLY A 36 -12.43 -54.57 -13.44
N LEU A 37 -12.19 -53.71 -14.43
CA LEU A 37 -13.05 -53.54 -15.60
C LEU A 37 -12.88 -54.66 -16.66
N ARG A 38 -13.95 -54.91 -17.43
CA ARG A 38 -13.99 -55.92 -18.51
C ARG A 38 -12.97 -55.56 -19.61
N PRO A 39 -12.17 -56.49 -20.15
CA PRO A 39 -11.05 -56.17 -21.05
C PRO A 39 -11.37 -55.27 -22.27
N LYS A 40 -12.61 -55.33 -22.79
CA LYS A 40 -13.06 -54.46 -23.89
C LYS A 40 -13.19 -52.99 -23.48
N THR A 41 -13.64 -52.67 -22.27
CA THR A 41 -13.78 -51.29 -21.78
C THR A 41 -12.43 -50.70 -21.38
N THR A 42 -11.52 -51.52 -20.83
CA THR A 42 -10.14 -51.08 -20.55
C THR A 42 -9.41 -50.63 -21.81
N ALA A 43 -9.56 -51.36 -22.92
CA ALA A 43 -8.93 -50.98 -24.19
C ALA A 43 -9.45 -49.64 -24.74
N LEU A 44 -10.75 -49.36 -24.58
CA LEU A 44 -11.34 -48.08 -24.96
C LEU A 44 -10.78 -46.92 -24.12
N ILE A 45 -10.66 -47.09 -22.80
CA ILE A 45 -10.10 -46.07 -21.91
C ILE A 45 -8.64 -45.79 -22.26
N VAL A 46 -7.84 -46.82 -22.53
CA VAL A 46 -6.44 -46.66 -22.94
C VAL A 46 -6.32 -45.96 -24.30
N ALA A 47 -7.24 -46.21 -25.24
CA ALA A 47 -7.28 -45.51 -26.52
C ALA A 47 -7.54 -44.01 -26.35
N VAL A 48 -8.56 -43.65 -25.58
CA VAL A 48 -8.92 -42.25 -25.31
C VAL A 48 -7.81 -41.54 -24.53
N ALA A 49 -7.25 -42.20 -23.51
CA ALA A 49 -6.15 -41.65 -22.71
C ALA A 49 -4.88 -41.44 -23.56
N SER A 50 -4.57 -42.37 -24.48
CA SER A 50 -3.45 -42.21 -25.41
C SER A 50 -3.70 -41.07 -26.41
N GLY A 51 -4.93 -40.94 -26.93
CA GLY A 51 -5.31 -39.82 -27.80
C GLY A 51 -5.21 -38.45 -27.11
N MET A 52 -5.66 -38.35 -25.86
CA MET A 52 -5.50 -37.15 -25.03
C MET A 52 -4.02 -36.88 -24.71
N GLY A 53 -3.26 -37.92 -24.36
CA GLY A 53 -1.83 -37.81 -24.05
C GLY A 53 -1.01 -37.31 -25.24
N ILE A 54 -1.28 -37.82 -26.44
CA ILE A 54 -0.56 -37.39 -27.65
C ILE A 54 -0.98 -35.96 -28.06
N SER A 55 -2.26 -35.60 -27.91
CA SER A 55 -2.73 -34.23 -28.17
C SER A 55 -2.06 -33.23 -27.23
N LEU A 56 -1.96 -33.56 -25.93
CA LEU A 56 -1.28 -32.74 -24.92
C LEU A 56 0.22 -32.61 -25.23
N ALA A 57 0.88 -33.72 -25.57
CA ALA A 57 2.29 -33.75 -25.95
C ALA A 57 2.56 -32.92 -27.22
N SER A 58 1.63 -32.92 -28.18
CA SER A 58 1.73 -32.15 -29.42
C SER A 58 1.63 -30.64 -29.15
N VAL A 59 0.70 -30.21 -28.29
CA VAL A 59 0.58 -28.80 -27.87
C VAL A 59 1.80 -28.36 -27.08
N LEU A 60 2.31 -29.21 -26.18
CA LEU A 60 3.54 -28.93 -25.42
C LEU A 60 4.77 -28.84 -26.31
N ALA A 61 4.93 -29.75 -27.27
CA ALA A 61 6.02 -29.71 -28.25
C ALA A 61 5.95 -28.43 -29.10
N PHE A 62 4.75 -28.04 -29.56
CA PHE A 62 4.55 -26.79 -30.28
C PHE A 62 4.90 -25.57 -29.42
N ALA A 63 4.49 -25.54 -28.15
CA ALA A 63 4.82 -24.45 -27.22
C ALA A 63 6.32 -24.35 -26.91
N LEU A 64 7.02 -25.48 -26.88
CA LEU A 64 8.47 -25.54 -26.65
C LEU A 64 9.29 -25.12 -27.88
N ILE A 65 8.91 -25.58 -29.06
CA ILE A 65 9.59 -25.27 -30.33
C ILE A 65 9.35 -23.81 -30.72
N ASN A 66 8.16 -23.28 -30.42
CA ASN A 66 7.72 -21.98 -30.90
C ASN A 66 7.47 -20.98 -29.76
N ARG A 67 8.41 -20.90 -28.79
CA ARG A 67 8.34 -19.93 -27.67
C ARG A 67 8.22 -18.48 -28.13
N GLN A 68 8.80 -18.15 -29.29
CA GLN A 68 8.68 -16.82 -29.91
C GLN A 68 7.26 -16.54 -30.43
N ALA A 69 6.55 -17.53 -30.98
CA ALA A 69 5.17 -17.35 -31.43
C ALA A 69 4.22 -17.05 -30.26
N ILE A 70 4.41 -17.70 -29.10
CA ILE A 70 3.60 -17.45 -27.90
C ILE A 70 3.91 -16.08 -27.30
N ALA A 71 5.18 -15.68 -27.23
CA ALA A 71 5.56 -14.33 -26.79
C ALA A 71 4.95 -13.24 -27.69
N ASN A 72 4.99 -13.44 -29.01
CA ASN A 72 4.40 -12.51 -29.98
C ASN A 72 2.86 -12.43 -29.88
N ILE A 73 2.17 -13.53 -29.54
CA ILE A 73 0.72 -13.50 -29.27
C ILE A 73 0.41 -12.62 -28.06
N THR A 74 1.17 -12.77 -26.97
CA THR A 74 0.96 -11.94 -25.75
C THR A 74 1.34 -10.47 -25.94
N GLN A 75 2.35 -10.17 -26.76
CA GLN A 75 2.69 -8.80 -27.14
C GLN A 75 1.66 -8.19 -28.10
N ALA A 76 1.12 -8.98 -29.03
CA ALA A 76 0.10 -8.53 -29.96
C ALA A 76 -1.22 -8.15 -29.26
N ASP A 77 -1.59 -8.84 -28.18
CA ASP A 77 -2.76 -8.46 -27.38
C ASP A 77 -2.56 -7.13 -26.65
N ARG A 78 -1.37 -6.90 -26.06
CA ARG A 78 -1.04 -5.61 -25.43
C ARG A 78 -1.02 -4.47 -26.45
N LEU A 79 -0.42 -4.68 -27.62
CA LEU A 79 -0.38 -3.69 -28.69
C LEU A 79 -1.76 -3.38 -29.26
N ARG A 80 -2.65 -4.38 -29.37
CA ARG A 80 -4.05 -4.17 -29.77
C ARG A 80 -4.82 -3.32 -28.76
N VAL A 81 -4.60 -3.56 -27.47
CA VAL A 81 -5.21 -2.75 -26.40
C VAL A 81 -4.68 -1.32 -26.46
N GLU A 82 -3.37 -1.10 -26.55
CA GLU A 82 -2.78 0.25 -26.67
C GLU A 82 -3.19 0.99 -27.94
N LEU A 83 -3.27 0.30 -29.09
CA LEU A 83 -3.76 0.92 -30.32
C LEU A 83 -5.25 1.28 -30.23
N ASN A 84 -6.05 0.47 -29.54
CA ASN A 84 -7.47 0.76 -29.35
C ASN A 84 -7.69 1.92 -28.36
N THR A 85 -6.91 1.97 -27.27
CA THR A 85 -6.97 3.09 -26.32
C THR A 85 -6.44 4.39 -26.94
N LEU A 86 -5.35 4.33 -27.71
CA LEU A 86 -4.80 5.50 -28.39
C LEU A 86 -5.71 5.98 -29.52
N LYS A 87 -6.31 5.08 -30.30
CA LYS A 87 -7.33 5.44 -31.30
C LYS A 87 -8.59 6.02 -30.65
N ALA A 88 -9.01 5.50 -29.49
CA ALA A 88 -10.11 6.07 -28.73
C ALA A 88 -9.75 7.49 -28.24
N GLY A 89 -8.55 7.68 -27.68
CA GLY A 89 -8.07 8.99 -27.23
C GLY A 89 -7.95 10.01 -28.37
N VAL A 90 -7.46 9.62 -29.55
CA VAL A 90 -7.42 10.50 -30.73
C VAL A 90 -8.83 10.84 -31.22
N ARG A 91 -9.78 9.90 -31.18
CA ARG A 91 -11.19 10.19 -31.51
C ARG A 91 -11.80 11.16 -30.51
N ASP A 92 -11.56 10.96 -29.22
CA ASP A 92 -12.07 11.83 -28.15
C ASP A 92 -11.49 13.24 -28.23
N ILE A 93 -10.19 13.37 -28.46
CA ILE A 93 -9.57 14.68 -28.67
C ILE A 93 -10.13 15.35 -29.94
N ARG A 94 -10.38 14.58 -31.00
CA ARG A 94 -10.95 15.10 -32.24
C ARG A 94 -12.40 15.52 -32.06
N THR A 95 -13.21 14.77 -31.31
CA THR A 95 -14.59 15.16 -30.98
C THR A 95 -14.59 16.37 -30.07
N GLN A 96 -13.74 16.44 -29.04
CA GLN A 96 -13.59 17.62 -28.17
C GLN A 96 -13.14 18.87 -28.95
N ALA A 97 -12.18 18.74 -29.87
CA ALA A 97 -11.77 19.85 -30.72
C ALA A 97 -12.89 20.28 -31.68
N GLN A 98 -13.71 19.34 -32.15
CA GLN A 98 -14.85 19.63 -33.02
C GLN A 98 -16.00 20.29 -32.25
N THR A 99 -16.30 19.85 -31.03
CA THR A 99 -17.30 20.49 -30.16
C THR A 99 -16.85 21.88 -29.74
N ALA A 100 -15.60 22.05 -29.33
CA ALA A 100 -15.05 23.37 -28.99
C ALA A 100 -15.07 24.34 -30.19
N ARG A 101 -14.79 23.84 -31.41
CA ARG A 101 -14.94 24.64 -32.64
C ARG A 101 -16.40 25.01 -32.89
N GLN A 102 -17.34 24.08 -32.73
CA GLN A 102 -18.77 24.35 -32.90
C GLN A 102 -19.30 25.35 -31.87
N GLU A 103 -18.86 25.27 -30.62
CA GLU A 103 -19.20 26.22 -29.56
C GLU A 103 -18.65 27.61 -29.86
N ARG A 104 -17.37 27.71 -30.26
CA ARG A 104 -16.77 28.98 -30.70
C ARG A 104 -17.53 29.57 -31.89
N ASP A 105 -17.87 28.76 -32.89
CA ASP A 105 -18.57 29.22 -34.09
C ASP A 105 -20.05 29.59 -33.80
N LYS A 106 -20.67 29.01 -32.76
CA LYS A 106 -21.96 29.48 -32.24
C LYS A 106 -21.80 30.81 -31.51
N ALA A 107 -20.82 30.91 -30.61
CA ALA A 107 -20.56 32.14 -29.86
C ALA A 107 -20.23 33.33 -30.77
N LEU A 108 -19.50 33.10 -31.87
CA LEU A 108 -19.23 34.13 -32.88
C LEU A 108 -20.51 34.59 -33.60
N ARG A 109 -21.38 33.66 -33.98
CA ARG A 109 -22.68 33.98 -34.59
C ARG A 109 -23.60 34.73 -33.62
N ASP A 110 -23.61 34.34 -32.36
CA ASP A 110 -24.37 35.03 -31.32
C ASP A 110 -23.82 36.44 -31.07
N ALA A 111 -22.49 36.62 -31.08
CA ALA A 111 -21.88 37.94 -30.98
C ALA A 111 -22.20 38.82 -32.21
N GLU A 112 -22.21 38.27 -33.42
CA GLU A 112 -22.60 38.99 -34.64
C GLU A 112 -24.08 39.40 -34.64
N THR A 113 -24.98 38.49 -34.23
CA THR A 113 -26.41 38.82 -34.11
C THR A 113 -26.66 39.88 -33.05
N GLN A 114 -25.96 39.83 -31.91
CA GLN A 114 -26.02 40.89 -30.90
C GLN A 114 -25.46 42.23 -31.41
N ARG A 115 -24.36 42.22 -32.18
CA ARG A 115 -23.82 43.43 -32.81
C ARG A 115 -24.80 44.02 -33.81
N ALA A 116 -25.42 43.19 -34.66
CA ALA A 116 -26.44 43.63 -35.60
C ALA A 116 -27.68 44.19 -34.88
N ALA A 117 -28.14 43.55 -33.80
CA ALA A 117 -29.25 44.02 -32.98
C ALA A 117 -28.93 45.36 -32.30
N ARG A 118 -27.72 45.52 -31.75
CA ARG A 118 -27.26 46.80 -31.19
C ARG A 118 -27.21 47.90 -32.25
N GLN A 119 -26.73 47.59 -33.46
CA GLN A 119 -26.66 48.56 -34.55
C GLN A 119 -28.07 48.99 -35.01
N LEU A 120 -29.02 48.06 -35.07
CA LEU A 120 -30.43 48.35 -35.33
C LEU A 120 -31.02 49.24 -34.23
N ALA A 121 -30.75 48.94 -32.95
CA ALA A 121 -31.21 49.73 -31.83
C ALA A 121 -30.63 51.17 -31.85
N ILE A 122 -29.34 51.32 -32.17
CA ILE A 122 -28.70 52.64 -32.36
C ILE A 122 -29.38 53.40 -33.50
N THR A 123 -29.57 52.74 -34.65
CA THR A 123 -30.23 53.36 -35.82
C THR A 123 -31.67 53.77 -35.50
N GLN A 124 -32.41 52.97 -34.73
CA GLN A 124 -33.77 53.32 -34.29
C GLN A 124 -33.77 54.50 -33.32
N ARG A 125 -32.83 54.52 -32.36
CA ARG A 125 -32.65 55.65 -31.43
C ARG A 125 -32.33 56.94 -32.17
N ASP A 126 -31.44 56.88 -33.15
CA ASP A 126 -31.03 58.06 -33.92
C ASP A 126 -32.17 58.57 -34.82
N ARG A 127 -32.97 57.68 -35.43
CA ARG A 127 -34.20 58.06 -36.13
C ARG A 127 -35.24 58.68 -35.21
N ALA A 128 -35.43 58.12 -34.00
CA ALA A 128 -36.35 58.67 -33.01
C ALA A 128 -35.88 60.06 -32.53
N ALA A 129 -34.58 60.27 -32.34
CA ALA A 129 -34.00 61.56 -32.01
C ALA A 129 -34.22 62.59 -33.13
N GLN A 130 -34.04 62.20 -34.39
CA GLN A 130 -34.33 63.05 -35.55
C GLN A 130 -35.82 63.42 -35.64
N GLN A 131 -36.72 62.46 -35.41
CA GLN A 131 -38.16 62.70 -35.38
C GLN A 131 -38.56 63.66 -34.26
N LEU A 132 -37.95 63.52 -33.08
CA LEU A 132 -38.18 64.42 -31.95
C LEU A 132 -37.71 65.85 -32.29
N ALA A 133 -36.52 65.98 -32.89
CA ALA A 133 -36.00 67.28 -33.32
C ALA A 133 -36.88 67.94 -34.38
N SER A 134 -37.37 67.18 -35.38
CA SER A 134 -38.30 67.73 -36.37
C SER A 134 -39.65 68.11 -35.76
N ALA A 135 -40.18 67.32 -34.83
CA ALA A 135 -41.42 67.63 -34.13
C ALA A 135 -41.29 68.87 -33.23
N GLN A 136 -40.12 69.06 -32.58
CA GLN A 136 -39.83 70.29 -31.82
C GLN A 136 -39.75 71.52 -32.73
N GLN A 137 -39.12 71.42 -33.91
CA GLN A 137 -39.09 72.51 -34.88
C GLN A 137 -40.47 72.83 -35.43
N GLU A 138 -41.29 71.82 -35.73
CA GLU A 138 -42.66 72.00 -36.18
C GLU A 138 -43.52 72.66 -35.10
N ARG A 139 -43.36 72.24 -33.83
CA ARG A 139 -44.00 72.88 -32.68
C ARG A 139 -43.59 74.34 -32.53
N ALA A 140 -42.31 74.67 -32.67
CA ALA A 140 -41.82 76.05 -32.64
C ALA A 140 -42.39 76.90 -33.80
N ARG A 141 -42.53 76.33 -35.00
CA ARG A 141 -43.18 77.02 -36.14
C ARG A 141 -44.67 77.25 -35.88
N VAL A 142 -45.37 76.27 -35.32
CA VAL A 142 -46.79 76.41 -34.96
C VAL A 142 -46.95 77.47 -33.87
N GLU A 143 -46.09 77.51 -32.85
CA GLU A 143 -46.09 78.55 -31.82
C GLU A 143 -45.86 79.95 -32.43
N GLN A 144 -44.94 80.08 -33.40
CA GLN A 144 -44.75 81.33 -34.16
C GLN A 144 -46.00 81.70 -34.97
N GLN A 145 -46.63 80.73 -35.66
CA GLN A 145 -47.86 80.97 -36.41
C GLN A 145 -49.02 81.41 -35.50
N VAL A 146 -49.15 80.79 -34.32
CA VAL A 146 -50.16 81.18 -33.31
C VAL A 146 -49.93 82.62 -32.86
N SER A 147 -48.68 83.03 -32.59
CA SER A 147 -48.38 84.42 -32.24
C SER A 147 -48.71 85.40 -33.37
N GLY A 148 -48.35 85.07 -34.61
CA GLY A 148 -48.64 85.91 -35.78
C GLY A 148 -50.15 85.98 -36.12
N LEU A 149 -50.91 84.92 -35.81
CA LEU A 149 -52.37 84.93 -35.93
C LEU A 149 -53.02 85.80 -34.83
N ALA A 150 -52.51 85.75 -33.60
CA ALA A 150 -52.96 86.62 -32.53
C ALA A 150 -52.76 88.12 -32.88
N ASP A 151 -51.62 88.47 -33.48
CA ASP A 151 -51.36 89.84 -33.96
C ASP A 151 -52.31 90.27 -35.08
N LYS A 152 -52.62 89.36 -36.02
CA LYS A 152 -53.60 89.63 -37.09
C LYS A 152 -55.00 89.86 -36.52
N ILE A 153 -55.41 89.07 -35.52
CA ILE A 153 -56.70 89.24 -34.85
C ILE A 153 -56.76 90.62 -34.18
N ASN A 154 -55.71 91.04 -33.49
CA ASN A 154 -55.66 92.36 -32.86
C ASN A 154 -55.74 93.51 -33.88
N ARG A 155 -55.04 93.39 -35.03
CA ARG A 155 -55.13 94.37 -36.13
C ARG A 155 -56.52 94.44 -36.76
N LEU A 156 -57.17 93.29 -36.98
CA LEU A 156 -58.54 93.24 -37.53
C LEU A 156 -59.56 93.85 -36.58
N ASN A 157 -59.42 93.63 -35.28
CA ASN A 157 -60.29 94.24 -34.27
C ASN A 157 -60.13 95.78 -34.24
N ALA A 158 -58.91 96.29 -34.37
CA ALA A 158 -58.67 97.74 -34.51
C ALA A 158 -59.31 98.32 -35.79
N LEU A 159 -59.16 97.63 -36.93
CA LEU A 159 -59.76 98.04 -38.20
C LEU A 159 -61.30 98.04 -38.15
N ARG A 160 -61.90 97.06 -37.47
CA ARG A 160 -63.35 96.97 -37.26
C ARG A 160 -63.87 98.14 -36.41
N ALA A 161 -63.13 98.56 -35.39
CA ALA A 161 -63.47 99.74 -34.59
C ALA A 161 -63.42 101.02 -35.43
N GLU A 162 -62.41 101.17 -36.29
CA GLU A 162 -62.27 102.31 -37.21
C GLU A 162 -63.41 102.37 -38.24
N LEU A 163 -63.78 101.23 -38.82
CA LEU A 163 -64.89 101.12 -39.77
C LEU A 163 -66.25 101.41 -39.12
N ALA A 164 -66.45 101.06 -37.84
CA ALA A 164 -67.66 101.40 -37.10
C ALA A 164 -67.83 102.91 -36.91
N THR A 165 -66.74 103.63 -36.63
CA THR A 165 -66.74 105.12 -36.59
C THR A 165 -67.02 105.74 -37.96
N LYS A 166 -66.48 105.18 -39.05
CA LYS A 166 -66.73 105.66 -40.42
C LYS A 166 -68.18 105.41 -40.89
N ALA A 167 -68.79 104.31 -40.46
CA ALA A 167 -70.19 104.00 -40.73
C ALA A 167 -71.17 105.00 -40.08
N ALA A 168 -70.89 105.44 -38.84
CA ALA A 168 -71.71 106.43 -38.14
C ALA A 168 -71.68 107.83 -38.80
N THR A 169 -70.56 108.22 -39.42
CA THR A 169 -70.45 109.47 -40.19
C THR A 169 -71.13 109.40 -41.57
N GLY A 170 -71.11 108.24 -42.24
CA GLY A 170 -71.78 108.04 -43.53
C GLY A 170 -73.31 108.08 -43.44
N GLN A 171 -73.88 107.59 -42.33
CA GLN A 171 -75.33 107.61 -42.09
C GLN A 171 -75.92 109.02 -41.95
N ARG A 172 -75.11 110.01 -41.51
CA ARG A 172 -75.49 111.43 -41.44
C ARG A 172 -75.47 112.13 -42.80
N ALA A 173 -74.61 111.69 -43.72
CA ALA A 173 -74.52 112.24 -45.08
C ALA A 173 -75.69 111.79 -45.98
N LEU A 174 -76.23 110.59 -45.74
CA LEU A 174 -77.31 109.98 -46.53
C LEU A 174 -78.70 110.62 -46.28
N GLN A 175 -78.91 111.25 -45.12
CA GLN A 175 -80.15 111.98 -44.81
C GLN A 175 -80.25 113.32 -45.55
N LEU A 176 -79.12 113.88 -45.98
CA LEU A 176 -79.05 115.16 -46.71
C LEU A 176 -79.36 114.99 -48.21
N THR A 177 -78.98 113.86 -48.80
CA THR A 177 -79.16 113.54 -50.22
C THR A 177 -80.58 113.06 -50.56
N LEU A 178 -81.34 112.60 -49.56
CA LEU A 178 -82.72 112.14 -49.71
C LEU A 178 -83.73 113.29 -49.84
N ALA A 179 -83.34 114.51 -49.48
CA ALA A 179 -84.13 115.73 -49.66
C ALA A 179 -84.03 116.31 -51.09
N GLN A 180 -82.97 115.98 -51.84
CA GLN A 180 -82.70 116.49 -53.19
C GLN A 180 -83.32 115.63 -54.30
N ALA A 181 -83.68 114.39 -54.00
CA ALA A 181 -84.28 113.44 -54.95
C ALA A 181 -85.77 113.70 -55.26
N LYS A 182 -86.46 114.58 -54.50
CA LYS A 182 -87.87 114.94 -54.77
C LYS A 182 -88.04 115.96 -55.90
N THR A 183 -86.97 116.64 -56.31
CA THR A 183 -87.03 117.76 -57.29
C THR A 183 -86.72 117.36 -58.73
N LEU A 184 -86.29 116.12 -58.96
CA LEU A 184 -85.87 115.60 -60.26
C LEU A 184 -86.75 114.44 -60.77
N ASP A 185 -87.92 114.29 -60.15
CA ASP A 185 -89.11 113.66 -60.74
C ASP A 185 -89.80 114.62 -61.74
N ALA A 186 -89.31 115.86 -61.82
CA ALA A 186 -90.11 116.96 -62.32
C ALA A 186 -90.24 117.03 -63.83
N ARG A 187 -89.42 116.35 -64.63
CA ARG A 187 -89.65 116.32 -66.08
C ARG A 187 -88.77 115.27 -66.71
N LEU A 188 -89.40 114.24 -67.27
CA LEU A 188 -89.44 114.14 -68.74
C LEU A 188 -88.11 114.37 -69.48
N GLN A 189 -87.00 113.89 -68.93
CA GLN A 189 -85.94 113.22 -69.68
C GLN A 189 -86.15 111.70 -69.69
N ALA A 190 -87.28 111.28 -69.11
CA ALA A 190 -87.91 109.96 -69.14
C ALA A 190 -88.17 109.36 -70.55
N LEU A 191 -87.74 110.00 -71.64
CA LEU A 191 -87.80 109.43 -72.99
C LEU A 191 -86.43 109.20 -73.65
N SER A 192 -85.35 109.84 -73.18
CA SER A 192 -83.97 109.55 -73.66
C SER A 192 -83.25 108.53 -72.77
N ALA A 193 -83.76 108.30 -71.56
CA ALA A 193 -83.30 107.25 -70.65
C ALA A 193 -83.57 105.84 -71.20
N GLN A 194 -84.67 105.60 -71.93
CA GLN A 194 -85.07 104.25 -72.36
C GLN A 194 -84.09 103.57 -73.34
N LEU A 195 -83.37 104.34 -74.16
CA LEU A 195 -82.32 103.83 -75.06
C LEU A 195 -80.96 103.65 -74.35
N SER A 196 -80.62 104.52 -73.39
CA SER A 196 -79.42 104.37 -72.55
C SER A 196 -79.58 103.25 -71.50
N GLU A 197 -80.81 102.99 -71.06
CA GLU A 197 -81.19 101.94 -70.11
C GLU A 197 -81.09 100.54 -70.73
N LEU A 198 -81.40 100.40 -72.03
CA LEU A 198 -81.17 99.16 -72.77
C LEU A 198 -79.67 98.87 -72.96
N GLU A 199 -78.85 99.90 -73.21
CA GLU A 199 -77.39 99.79 -73.31
C GLU A 199 -76.71 99.56 -71.94
N ALA A 200 -77.20 100.20 -70.88
CA ALA A 200 -76.79 99.96 -69.50
C ALA A 200 -77.19 98.55 -69.04
N SER A 201 -78.38 98.08 -69.42
CA SER A 201 -78.83 96.69 -69.17
C SER A 201 -77.95 95.68 -69.92
N ARG A 202 -77.53 95.96 -71.16
CA ARG A 202 -76.59 95.12 -71.91
C ARG A 202 -75.18 95.09 -71.27
N ARG A 203 -74.71 96.20 -70.68
CA ARG A 203 -73.45 96.25 -69.92
C ARG A 203 -73.55 95.51 -68.59
N ASP A 204 -74.62 95.70 -67.82
CA ASP A 204 -74.90 94.94 -66.61
C ASP A 204 -75.01 93.43 -66.90
N LEU A 205 -75.66 93.05 -68.01
CA LEU A 205 -75.73 91.65 -68.44
C LEU A 205 -74.36 91.09 -68.81
N ASN A 206 -73.52 91.86 -69.51
CA ASN A 206 -72.14 91.44 -69.82
C ASN A 206 -71.26 91.34 -68.56
N ASP A 207 -71.41 92.22 -67.57
CA ASP A 207 -70.68 92.14 -66.31
C ASP A 207 -71.17 90.97 -65.44
N ARG A 208 -72.47 90.65 -65.47
CA ARG A 208 -73.02 89.42 -64.86
C ARG A 208 -72.52 88.15 -65.55
N VAL A 209 -72.40 88.14 -66.88
CA VAL A 209 -71.80 87.02 -67.63
C VAL A 209 -70.33 86.86 -67.25
N ARG A 210 -69.54 87.95 -67.19
CA ARG A 210 -68.14 87.89 -66.73
C ARG A 210 -67.99 87.44 -65.28
N GLN A 211 -68.88 87.88 -64.38
CA GLN A 211 -68.90 87.40 -63.00
C GLN A 211 -69.33 85.93 -62.91
N ALA A 212 -70.24 85.47 -63.76
CA ALA A 212 -70.64 84.08 -63.85
C ALA A 212 -69.49 83.19 -64.38
N ASP A 213 -68.78 83.64 -65.43
CA ASP A 213 -67.61 82.94 -65.97
C ASP A 213 -66.48 82.85 -64.94
N ALA A 214 -66.20 83.94 -64.20
CA ALA A 214 -65.21 83.93 -63.13
C ALA A 214 -65.59 82.98 -61.97
N ARG A 215 -66.89 82.89 -61.64
CA ARG A 215 -67.39 81.93 -60.64
C ARG A 215 -67.34 80.49 -61.15
N ALA A 216 -67.62 80.26 -62.42
CA ALA A 216 -67.53 78.95 -63.05
C ALA A 216 -66.07 78.45 -63.07
N GLN A 217 -65.12 79.31 -63.45
CA GLN A 217 -63.69 78.99 -63.42
C GLN A 217 -63.18 78.72 -61.98
N ALA A 218 -63.61 79.52 -61.00
CA ALA A 218 -63.28 79.27 -59.59
C ALA A 218 -63.83 77.91 -59.11
N ALA A 219 -65.08 77.60 -59.47
CA ALA A 219 -65.70 76.32 -59.13
C ALA A 219 -64.99 75.13 -59.81
N GLU A 220 -64.54 75.27 -61.06
CA GLU A 220 -63.72 74.25 -61.74
C GLU A 220 -62.38 74.04 -61.03
N THR A 221 -61.69 75.11 -60.60
CA THR A 221 -60.44 74.97 -59.85
C THR A 221 -60.64 74.32 -58.49
N ASP A 222 -61.74 74.63 -57.80
CA ASP A 222 -62.10 74.01 -56.52
C ASP A 222 -62.46 72.52 -56.69
N ALA A 223 -63.18 72.17 -57.77
CA ALA A 223 -63.50 70.79 -58.11
C ALA A 223 -62.24 69.97 -58.45
N GLN A 224 -61.29 70.56 -59.19
CA GLN A 224 -59.99 69.94 -59.47
C GLN A 224 -59.18 69.74 -58.18
N ALA A 225 -59.12 70.73 -57.30
CA ALA A 225 -58.45 70.63 -56.00
C ALA A 225 -59.11 69.58 -55.09
N ALA A 226 -60.44 69.48 -55.09
CA ALA A 226 -61.18 68.46 -54.35
C ALA A 226 -60.90 67.04 -54.90
N SER A 227 -60.87 66.87 -56.22
CA SER A 227 -60.50 65.60 -56.86
C SER A 227 -59.07 65.18 -56.51
N ALA A 228 -58.11 66.10 -56.56
CA ALA A 228 -56.72 65.84 -56.16
C ALA A 228 -56.61 65.45 -54.67
N ARG A 229 -57.37 66.11 -53.78
CA ARG A 229 -57.44 65.74 -52.35
C ARG A 229 -58.05 64.35 -52.15
N ALA A 230 -59.11 64.00 -52.89
CA ALA A 230 -59.73 62.68 -52.83
C ALA A 230 -58.77 61.58 -53.29
N GLN A 231 -58.06 61.78 -54.41
CA GLN A 231 -57.03 60.85 -54.90
C GLN A 231 -55.89 60.68 -53.88
N ALA A 232 -55.42 61.77 -53.28
CA ALA A 232 -54.40 61.71 -52.23
C ALA A 232 -54.89 60.98 -50.97
N ALA A 233 -56.14 61.18 -50.58
CA ALA A 233 -56.76 60.45 -49.47
C ALA A 233 -56.89 58.95 -49.78
N GLN A 234 -57.29 58.59 -50.99
CA GLN A 234 -57.42 57.19 -51.45
C GLN A 234 -56.05 56.49 -51.51
N ALA A 235 -55.01 57.19 -51.96
CA ALA A 235 -53.63 56.68 -51.92
C ALA A 235 -53.12 56.45 -50.48
N ARG A 236 -53.45 57.36 -49.54
CA ARG A 236 -53.13 57.19 -48.12
C ARG A 236 -53.88 56.02 -47.48
N ALA A 237 -55.17 55.84 -47.82
CA ALA A 237 -55.97 54.71 -47.35
C ALA A 237 -55.39 53.37 -47.85
N ALA A 238 -55.06 53.28 -49.14
CA ALA A 238 -54.42 52.09 -49.71
C ALA A 238 -53.05 51.80 -49.05
N GLN A 239 -52.28 52.84 -48.72
CA GLN A 239 -51.01 52.66 -48.00
C GLN A 239 -51.22 52.21 -46.55
N ALA A 240 -52.27 52.69 -45.88
CA ALA A 240 -52.65 52.25 -44.54
C ALA A 240 -53.10 50.79 -44.53
N GLU A 241 -53.92 50.36 -45.51
CA GLU A 241 -54.34 48.96 -45.67
C GLU A 241 -53.15 48.03 -45.87
N ARG A 242 -52.17 48.41 -46.70
CA ARG A 242 -50.92 47.64 -46.85
C ARG A 242 -50.14 47.53 -45.54
N ARG A 243 -50.05 48.61 -44.76
CA ARG A 243 -49.39 48.57 -43.44
C ARG A 243 -50.11 47.67 -42.45
N VAL A 244 -51.44 47.65 -42.47
CA VAL A 244 -52.25 46.75 -41.64
C VAL A 244 -52.02 45.30 -42.07
N ALA A 245 -52.02 45.00 -43.37
CA ALA A 245 -51.72 43.67 -43.88
C ALA A 245 -50.31 43.20 -43.46
N ASP A 246 -49.29 44.03 -43.65
CA ASP A 246 -47.91 43.74 -43.23
C ASP A 246 -47.81 43.52 -41.71
N ALA A 247 -48.51 44.34 -40.91
CA ALA A 247 -48.55 44.18 -39.47
C ALA A 247 -49.24 42.87 -39.06
N GLN A 248 -50.31 42.49 -39.75
CA GLN A 248 -51.03 41.24 -39.51
C GLN A 248 -50.12 40.04 -39.79
N THR A 249 -49.37 40.04 -40.90
CA THR A 249 -48.40 39.00 -41.21
C THR A 249 -47.28 38.91 -40.16
N ARG A 250 -46.81 40.04 -39.64
CA ARG A 250 -45.81 40.06 -38.57
C ARG A 250 -46.35 39.46 -37.27
N VAL A 251 -47.62 39.72 -36.94
CA VAL A 251 -48.28 39.14 -35.77
C VAL A 251 -48.42 37.62 -35.93
N THR A 252 -48.83 37.13 -37.10
CA THR A 252 -48.94 35.68 -37.34
C THR A 252 -47.58 34.98 -37.26
N ASP A 253 -46.53 35.59 -37.82
CA ASP A 253 -45.16 35.09 -37.73
C ASP A 253 -44.65 35.06 -36.29
N ALA A 254 -44.91 36.13 -35.53
CA ALA A 254 -44.53 36.22 -34.12
C ALA A 254 -45.25 35.14 -33.29
N GLN A 255 -46.53 34.90 -33.56
CA GLN A 255 -47.31 33.85 -32.88
C GLN A 255 -46.77 32.45 -33.21
N ALA A 256 -46.42 32.19 -34.46
CA ALA A 256 -45.81 30.91 -34.86
C ALA A 256 -44.46 30.68 -34.17
N ARG A 257 -43.62 31.73 -34.07
CA ARG A 257 -42.34 31.67 -33.33
C ARG A 257 -42.55 31.44 -31.83
N ALA A 258 -43.52 32.10 -31.22
CA ALA A 258 -43.84 31.91 -29.81
C ALA A 258 -44.27 30.46 -29.53
N ASN A 259 -45.15 29.89 -30.36
CA ASN A 259 -45.59 28.49 -30.24
C ASN A 259 -44.43 27.49 -30.44
N ALA A 260 -43.52 27.77 -31.39
CA ALA A 260 -42.34 26.95 -31.61
C ALA A 260 -41.38 26.97 -30.41
N LEU A 261 -41.14 28.17 -29.84
CA LEU A 261 -40.33 28.32 -28.63
C LEU A 261 -40.96 27.65 -27.41
N GLU A 262 -42.28 27.71 -27.27
CA GLU A 262 -42.98 27.02 -26.18
C GLU A 262 -42.85 25.49 -26.31
N THR A 263 -42.92 24.97 -27.53
CA THR A 263 -42.70 23.55 -27.81
C THR A 263 -41.27 23.15 -27.45
N GLN A 264 -40.26 23.93 -27.86
CA GLN A 264 -38.86 23.72 -27.48
C GLN A 264 -38.67 23.74 -25.96
N ARG A 265 -39.31 24.68 -25.25
CA ARG A 265 -39.27 24.75 -23.79
C ARG A 265 -39.82 23.47 -23.16
N ARG A 266 -40.98 22.97 -23.61
CA ARG A 266 -41.56 21.72 -23.10
C ARG A 266 -40.67 20.51 -23.37
N THR A 267 -40.02 20.46 -24.54
CA THR A 267 -39.04 19.41 -24.85
C THR A 267 -37.84 19.47 -23.90
N LEU A 268 -37.29 20.67 -23.66
CA LEU A 268 -36.17 20.85 -22.73
C LEU A 268 -36.57 20.51 -21.28
N GLU A 269 -37.77 20.89 -20.83
CA GLU A 269 -38.30 20.52 -19.52
C GLU A 269 -38.42 18.99 -19.37
N THR A 270 -38.89 18.32 -20.42
CA THR A 270 -38.95 16.85 -20.45
C THR A 270 -37.54 16.23 -20.37
N GLN A 271 -36.59 16.76 -21.13
CA GLN A 271 -35.19 16.31 -21.10
C GLN A 271 -34.54 16.52 -19.73
N LEU A 272 -34.80 17.65 -19.07
CA LEU A 272 -34.33 17.91 -17.71
C LEU A 272 -34.93 16.91 -16.72
N GLY A 273 -36.22 16.58 -16.88
CA GLY A 273 -36.89 15.53 -16.10
C GLY A 273 -36.24 14.15 -16.28
N THR A 274 -35.94 13.76 -17.52
CA THR A 274 -35.25 12.48 -17.80
C THR A 274 -33.84 12.46 -17.23
N LEU A 275 -33.07 13.56 -17.38
CA LEU A 275 -31.74 13.66 -16.80
C LEU A 275 -31.76 13.59 -15.27
N ALA A 276 -32.76 14.21 -14.62
CA ALA A 276 -32.92 14.14 -13.18
C ALA A 276 -33.22 12.71 -12.71
N ALA A 277 -34.08 11.98 -13.44
CA ALA A 277 -34.37 10.57 -13.16
C ALA A 277 -33.14 9.68 -13.36
N ASP A 278 -32.38 9.88 -14.44
CA ASP A 278 -31.13 9.16 -14.70
C ASP A 278 -30.10 9.43 -13.62
N LYS A 279 -29.94 10.69 -13.17
CA LYS A 279 -29.07 11.05 -12.06
C LYS A 279 -29.46 10.34 -10.77
N ALA A 280 -30.76 10.27 -10.46
CA ALA A 280 -31.26 9.56 -9.28
C ALA A 280 -30.97 8.05 -9.37
N ARG A 281 -31.21 7.44 -10.54
CA ARG A 281 -30.89 6.02 -10.80
C ARG A 281 -29.40 5.74 -10.60
N LEU A 282 -28.53 6.53 -11.24
CA LEU A 282 -27.08 6.37 -11.13
C LEU A 282 -26.57 6.60 -9.70
N SER A 283 -27.18 7.51 -8.94
CA SER A 283 -26.87 7.67 -7.52
C SER A 283 -27.22 6.41 -6.73
N GLY A 284 -28.41 5.83 -6.96
CA GLY A 284 -28.82 4.60 -6.30
C GLY A 284 -27.93 3.39 -6.68
N GLU A 285 -27.50 3.29 -7.93
CA GLU A 285 -26.54 2.27 -8.37
C GLU A 285 -25.18 2.44 -7.68
N ARG A 286 -24.68 3.67 -7.59
CA ARG A 286 -23.43 3.98 -6.87
C ARG A 286 -23.54 3.56 -5.40
N ASP A 287 -24.64 3.89 -4.73
CA ASP A 287 -24.83 3.54 -3.32
C ASP A 287 -24.87 2.02 -3.11
N ARG A 288 -25.50 1.26 -4.03
CA ARG A 288 -25.46 -0.21 -4.02
C ARG A 288 -24.05 -0.76 -4.19
N VAL A 289 -23.28 -0.22 -5.13
CA VAL A 289 -21.89 -0.64 -5.36
C VAL A 289 -21.01 -0.33 -4.14
N VAL A 290 -21.22 0.82 -3.49
CA VAL A 290 -20.52 1.17 -2.24
C VAL A 290 -20.87 0.18 -1.13
N ALA A 291 -22.16 -0.17 -0.96
CA ALA A 291 -22.57 -1.16 0.02
C ALA A 291 -21.94 -2.54 -0.24
N GLN A 292 -21.89 -2.99 -1.50
CA GLN A 292 -21.23 -4.24 -1.90
C GLN A 292 -19.73 -4.22 -1.61
N ARG A 293 -19.04 -3.10 -1.92
CA ARG A 293 -17.62 -2.91 -1.59
C ARG A 293 -17.38 -3.03 -0.09
N ASP A 294 -18.22 -2.39 0.72
CA ASP A 294 -18.07 -2.38 2.18
C ASP A 294 -18.35 -3.76 2.79
N GLN A 295 -19.31 -4.50 2.23
CA GLN A 295 -19.53 -5.90 2.59
C GLN A 295 -18.29 -6.76 2.26
N ALA A 296 -17.78 -6.68 1.03
CA ALA A 296 -16.60 -7.43 0.61
C ALA A 296 -15.36 -7.07 1.45
N ALA A 297 -15.22 -5.80 1.88
CA ALA A 297 -14.16 -5.36 2.77
C ALA A 297 -14.25 -6.02 4.16
N ARG A 298 -15.46 -6.15 4.73
CA ARG A 298 -15.69 -6.85 5.99
C ARG A 298 -15.39 -8.35 5.87
N GLU A 299 -15.88 -8.98 4.80
CA GLU A 299 -15.59 -10.39 4.52
C GLU A 299 -14.08 -10.64 4.39
N ARG A 300 -13.36 -9.75 3.70
CA ARG A 300 -11.90 -9.83 3.59
C ARG A 300 -11.22 -9.70 4.95
N ALA A 301 -11.69 -8.83 5.82
CA ALA A 301 -11.13 -8.67 7.16
C ALA A 301 -11.33 -9.94 8.01
N THR A 302 -12.52 -10.53 7.97
CA THR A 302 -12.81 -11.81 8.63
C THR A 302 -11.92 -12.94 8.10
N LEU A 303 -11.82 -13.10 6.78
CA LEU A 303 -10.96 -14.13 6.18
C LEU A 303 -9.48 -13.94 6.54
N GLN A 304 -9.01 -12.69 6.65
CA GLN A 304 -7.65 -12.41 7.12
C GLN A 304 -7.43 -12.81 8.57
N GLN A 305 -8.43 -12.61 9.44
CA GLN A 305 -8.39 -13.06 10.82
C GLN A 305 -8.40 -14.60 10.90
N ASP A 306 -9.23 -15.25 10.09
CA ASP A 306 -9.29 -16.71 10.01
C ASP A 306 -7.96 -17.32 9.55
N ILE A 307 -7.32 -16.73 8.52
CA ILE A 307 -5.99 -17.15 8.07
C ILE A 307 -4.96 -17.01 9.19
N LYS A 308 -4.99 -15.92 9.97
CA LYS A 308 -4.07 -15.76 11.12
C LYS A 308 -4.33 -16.82 12.19
N SER A 309 -5.60 -17.08 12.52
CA SER A 309 -6.00 -18.11 13.48
C SER A 309 -5.55 -19.50 13.04
N LEU A 310 -5.82 -19.87 11.78
CA LEU A 310 -5.41 -21.16 11.21
C LEU A 310 -3.89 -21.33 11.18
N ARG A 311 -3.12 -20.28 10.89
CA ARG A 311 -1.66 -20.34 10.97
C ARG A 311 -1.17 -20.58 12.39
N ALA A 312 -1.76 -19.90 13.38
CA ALA A 312 -1.44 -20.14 14.79
C ALA A 312 -1.79 -21.57 15.22
N GLN A 313 -2.92 -22.11 14.76
CA GLN A 313 -3.31 -23.50 15.00
C GLN A 313 -2.32 -24.50 14.36
N GLN A 314 -1.90 -24.26 13.11
CA GLN A 314 -0.89 -25.09 12.45
C GLN A 314 0.44 -25.08 13.20
N GLU A 315 0.87 -23.93 13.69
CA GLU A 315 2.10 -23.80 14.48
C GLU A 315 1.99 -24.55 15.81
N ALA A 316 0.85 -24.41 16.51
CA ALA A 316 0.58 -25.14 17.75
C ALA A 316 0.62 -26.67 17.52
N LEU A 317 -0.05 -27.17 16.46
CA LEU A 317 -0.04 -28.59 16.10
C LEU A 317 1.35 -29.08 15.69
N ASN A 318 2.15 -28.27 15.01
CA ASN A 318 3.53 -28.63 14.69
C ASN A 318 4.40 -28.73 15.95
N ASN A 319 4.23 -27.81 16.89
CA ASN A 319 4.93 -27.85 18.18
C ASN A 319 4.52 -29.07 19.00
N GLU A 320 3.22 -29.42 19.02
CA GLU A 320 2.72 -30.61 19.68
C GLU A 320 3.26 -31.89 19.04
N ASN A 321 3.26 -31.98 17.70
CA ASN A 321 3.88 -33.11 16.99
C ASN A 321 5.37 -33.26 17.31
N ASN A 322 6.11 -32.15 17.41
CA ASN A 322 7.53 -32.18 17.78
C ASN A 322 7.74 -32.64 19.23
N ARG A 323 6.86 -32.24 20.16
CA ARG A 323 6.87 -32.74 21.54
C ARG A 323 6.59 -34.23 21.58
N LEU A 324 5.53 -34.69 20.93
CA LEU A 324 5.17 -36.11 20.85
C LEU A 324 6.30 -36.95 20.22
N ARG A 325 6.98 -36.45 19.18
CA ARG A 325 8.17 -37.12 18.62
C ARG A 325 9.31 -37.22 19.62
N SER A 326 9.57 -36.15 20.38
CA SER A 326 10.62 -36.14 21.40
C SER A 326 10.30 -37.08 22.56
N ASP A 327 9.03 -37.14 22.97
CA ASP A 327 8.54 -38.05 24.02
C ASP A 327 8.60 -39.51 23.56
N LEU A 328 8.26 -39.78 22.30
CA LEU A 328 8.43 -41.10 21.70
C LEU A 328 9.90 -41.53 21.72
N GLN A 329 10.83 -40.66 21.30
CA GLN A 329 12.27 -40.94 21.33
C GLN A 329 12.78 -41.20 22.76
N ARG A 330 12.37 -40.39 23.74
CA ARG A 330 12.71 -40.59 25.15
C ARG A 330 12.19 -41.92 25.68
N THR A 331 10.96 -42.28 25.32
CA THR A 331 10.35 -43.55 25.71
C THR A 331 11.07 -44.74 25.07
N GLN A 332 11.48 -44.63 23.80
CA GLN A 332 12.28 -45.65 23.13
C GLN A 332 13.64 -45.85 23.80
N ALA A 333 14.37 -44.77 24.07
CA ALA A 333 15.67 -44.83 24.76
C ALA A 333 15.54 -45.43 26.17
N ALA A 334 14.49 -45.07 26.93
CA ALA A 334 14.23 -45.66 28.25
C ALA A 334 13.99 -47.17 28.18
N ASN A 335 13.26 -47.64 27.15
CA ASN A 335 13.07 -49.08 26.93
C ASN A 335 14.38 -49.80 26.59
N ASP A 336 15.27 -49.17 25.81
CA ASP A 336 16.56 -49.78 25.46
C ASP A 336 17.48 -49.90 26.68
N VAL A 337 17.54 -48.87 27.54
CA VAL A 337 18.28 -48.92 28.81
C VAL A 337 17.72 -50.01 29.72
N LEU A 338 16.40 -50.07 29.88
CA LEU A 338 15.76 -51.11 30.71
C LEU A 338 16.09 -52.53 30.22
N ARG A 339 16.16 -52.74 28.90
CA ARG A 339 16.57 -54.04 28.32
C ARG A 339 18.03 -54.36 28.61
N GLU A 340 18.91 -53.37 28.53
CA GLU A 340 20.33 -53.53 28.83
C GLU A 340 20.56 -53.83 30.33
N ASP A 341 19.90 -53.08 31.22
CA ASP A 341 19.99 -53.29 32.67
C ASP A 341 19.47 -54.67 33.08
N PHE A 342 18.37 -55.13 32.48
CA PHE A 342 17.86 -56.49 32.66
C PHE A 342 18.89 -57.56 32.25
N THR A 343 19.60 -57.32 31.14
CA THR A 343 20.65 -58.23 30.64
C THR A 343 21.89 -58.22 31.55
N ARG A 344 22.26 -57.06 32.12
CA ARG A 344 23.38 -56.96 33.09
C ARG A 344 23.06 -57.62 34.42
N ALA A 345 21.90 -57.33 34.99
CA ALA A 345 21.48 -57.91 36.27
C ALA A 345 21.44 -59.44 36.22
N THR A 346 21.02 -60.02 35.09
CA THR A 346 21.05 -61.47 34.88
C THR A 346 22.47 -62.03 34.77
N SER A 347 23.42 -61.30 34.18
CA SER A 347 24.83 -61.70 34.10
C SER A 347 25.56 -61.58 35.45
N GLU A 348 25.36 -60.51 36.21
CA GLU A 348 25.98 -60.31 37.53
C GLU A 348 25.53 -61.36 38.54
N LEU A 349 24.24 -61.69 38.55
CA LEU A 349 23.69 -62.74 39.40
C LEU A 349 24.34 -64.11 39.13
N ALA A 350 24.75 -64.38 37.89
CA ALA A 350 25.47 -65.60 37.53
C ALA A 350 26.93 -65.61 38.06
N ALA A 351 27.61 -64.47 38.06
CA ALA A 351 29.01 -64.35 38.48
C ALA A 351 29.21 -64.40 40.01
N SER A 352 28.28 -63.87 40.79
CA SER A 352 28.43 -63.75 42.26
C SER A 352 28.42 -65.10 43.02
N ARG A 353 28.09 -66.22 42.39
CA ARG A 353 27.85 -67.47 43.13
C ARG A 353 29.09 -68.32 43.45
N ASN A 354 30.32 -68.05 42.95
CA ASN A 354 31.34 -69.12 42.92
C ASN A 354 32.85 -68.91 43.27
N ASP A 355 33.47 -67.75 43.62
CA ASP A 355 34.96 -67.73 43.86
C ASP A 355 35.54 -66.74 44.91
N THR A 356 36.73 -67.06 45.47
CA THR A 356 37.51 -66.29 46.46
C THR A 356 38.02 -64.94 45.93
N ILE A 357 37.77 -63.85 46.67
CA ILE A 357 38.12 -62.47 46.30
C ILE A 357 39.65 -62.25 46.41
N LEU A 358 40.27 -61.75 45.33
CA LEU A 358 41.68 -61.35 45.19
C LEU A 358 41.93 -59.87 45.55
N PHE A 359 41.08 -58.95 45.07
CA PHE A 359 41.15 -57.53 45.40
C PHE A 359 39.78 -57.00 45.80
N GLN A 360 39.74 -56.15 46.83
CA GLN A 360 38.54 -55.39 47.17
C GLN A 360 38.49 -54.07 46.39
N LYS A 361 37.29 -53.59 46.09
CA LYS A 361 37.08 -52.28 45.47
C LYS A 361 37.76 -51.17 46.28
N GLY A 362 38.62 -50.39 45.63
CA GLY A 362 39.36 -49.28 46.23
C GLY A 362 40.73 -49.63 46.81
N GLU A 363 41.09 -50.91 46.86
CA GLU A 363 42.42 -51.37 47.29
C GLU A 363 43.50 -50.92 46.29
N ILE A 364 44.69 -50.52 46.77
CA ILE A 364 45.80 -50.09 45.91
C ILE A 364 46.45 -51.32 45.27
N VAL A 365 46.47 -51.30 43.95
CA VAL A 365 46.95 -52.41 43.12
C VAL A 365 48.37 -52.18 42.62
N PHE A 366 48.65 -50.95 42.14
CA PHE A 366 49.97 -50.59 41.61
C PHE A 366 50.20 -49.08 41.71
N ARG A 367 51.43 -48.65 41.94
CA ARG A 367 51.82 -47.23 41.99
C ARG A 367 53.25 -47.05 41.49
N ASP A 368 53.45 -46.06 40.63
CA ASP A 368 54.78 -45.72 40.08
C ASP A 368 54.76 -44.33 39.42
N THR A 369 55.93 -43.85 39.01
CA THR A 369 56.11 -42.61 38.26
C THR A 369 55.99 -42.84 36.76
N VAL A 370 55.40 -41.87 36.08
CA VAL A 370 55.20 -41.86 34.64
C VAL A 370 55.76 -40.55 34.09
N ALA A 371 56.81 -40.64 33.28
CA ALA A 371 57.50 -39.45 32.76
C ALA A 371 56.60 -38.58 31.86
N SER A 372 55.76 -39.22 31.04
CA SER A 372 54.77 -38.56 30.19
C SER A 372 53.69 -39.55 29.76
N VAL A 373 52.62 -39.07 29.10
CA VAL A 373 51.59 -39.93 28.50
C VAL A 373 52.16 -40.98 27.55
N ARG A 374 53.32 -40.72 26.92
CA ARG A 374 53.97 -41.70 26.01
C ARG A 374 54.43 -42.96 26.74
N ASN A 375 54.70 -42.86 28.05
CA ASN A 375 55.16 -43.96 28.89
C ASN A 375 54.02 -44.66 29.65
N LEU A 376 52.77 -44.23 29.44
CA LEU A 376 51.60 -44.87 30.04
C LEU A 376 51.46 -46.36 29.67
N PRO A 377 51.73 -46.81 28.43
CA PRO A 377 51.68 -48.23 28.09
C PRO A 377 52.67 -49.08 28.91
N ASP A 378 53.87 -48.57 29.17
CA ASP A 378 54.89 -49.27 29.97
C ASP A 378 54.45 -49.42 31.42
N PHE A 379 53.89 -48.34 31.98
CA PHE A 379 53.29 -48.34 33.31
C PHE A 379 52.14 -49.37 33.44
N LEU A 380 51.25 -49.46 32.45
CA LEU A 380 50.14 -50.43 32.47
C LEU A 380 50.61 -51.88 32.31
N ARG A 381 51.70 -52.11 31.56
CA ARG A 381 52.36 -53.42 31.50
C ARG A 381 52.95 -53.81 32.85
N ALA A 382 53.62 -52.89 33.54
CA ALA A 382 54.14 -53.11 34.89
C ALA A 382 53.02 -53.38 35.91
N ALA A 383 51.91 -52.62 35.85
CA ALA A 383 50.73 -52.86 36.67
C ALA A 383 50.12 -54.25 36.42
N SER A 384 50.03 -54.66 35.14
CA SER A 384 49.55 -55.99 34.75
C SER A 384 50.45 -57.11 35.29
N ALA A 385 51.77 -56.94 35.23
CA ALA A 385 52.73 -57.89 35.79
C ALA A 385 52.57 -58.01 37.31
N SER A 386 52.37 -56.88 38.01
CA SER A 386 52.16 -56.83 39.46
C SER A 386 50.92 -57.62 39.90
N VAL A 387 49.78 -57.46 39.22
CA VAL A 387 48.57 -58.24 39.57
C VAL A 387 48.65 -59.70 39.16
N THR A 388 49.37 -60.01 38.09
CA THR A 388 49.58 -61.40 37.66
C THR A 388 50.35 -62.18 38.71
N ALA A 389 51.38 -61.54 39.30
CA ALA A 389 52.14 -62.12 40.40
C ALA A 389 51.28 -62.43 41.64
N GLN A 390 50.15 -61.73 41.81
CA GLN A 390 49.21 -61.92 42.91
C GLN A 390 48.07 -62.91 42.59
N GLY A 391 47.99 -63.42 41.35
CA GLY A 391 47.01 -64.43 40.94
C GLY A 391 45.93 -63.95 39.98
N ALA A 392 45.99 -62.70 39.50
CA ALA A 392 45.13 -62.26 38.39
C ALA A 392 45.52 -62.97 37.08
N ARG A 393 44.56 -63.19 36.19
CA ARG A 393 44.80 -63.75 34.85
C ARG A 393 44.09 -62.90 33.79
N GLY A 394 44.55 -63.00 32.55
CA GLY A 394 44.07 -62.20 31.43
C GLY A 394 45.23 -61.61 30.62
N THR A 395 44.95 -61.19 29.38
CA THR A 395 45.95 -60.54 28.51
C THR A 395 45.38 -59.21 27.98
N PRO A 396 45.68 -58.07 28.62
CA PRO A 396 46.50 -57.87 29.82
C PRO A 396 45.74 -58.25 31.12
N ALA A 397 46.46 -58.56 32.21
CA ALA A 397 45.83 -58.95 33.48
C ALA A 397 45.24 -57.77 34.28
N ALA A 398 45.68 -56.54 33.99
CA ALA A 398 45.07 -55.32 34.50
C ALA A 398 44.64 -54.42 33.34
N VAL A 399 43.43 -53.87 33.42
CA VAL A 399 42.85 -53.01 32.38
C VAL A 399 42.29 -51.71 32.95
N LEU A 400 42.31 -50.66 32.14
CA LEU A 400 41.52 -49.46 32.37
C LEU A 400 40.35 -49.49 31.39
N SER A 401 39.14 -49.14 31.84
CA SER A 401 38.05 -48.85 30.90
C SER A 401 38.43 -47.67 29.98
N GLU A 402 37.85 -47.62 28.78
CA GLU A 402 38.16 -46.58 27.77
C GLU A 402 38.00 -45.16 28.34
N ARG A 403 36.97 -44.96 29.17
CA ARG A 403 36.74 -43.70 29.88
C ARG A 403 37.83 -43.41 30.90
N ALA A 404 38.19 -44.38 31.75
CA ALA A 404 39.24 -44.20 32.76
C ALA A 404 40.61 -43.95 32.12
N GLN A 405 40.91 -44.65 31.02
CA GLN A 405 42.12 -44.44 30.23
C GLN A 405 42.15 -43.03 29.62
N THR A 406 41.05 -42.58 29.02
CA THR A 406 40.97 -41.22 28.44
C THR A 406 41.11 -40.13 29.50
N GLN A 407 40.50 -40.31 30.67
CA GLN A 407 40.62 -39.38 31.80
C GLN A 407 42.06 -39.32 32.33
N LEU A 408 42.71 -40.47 32.52
CA LEU A 408 44.09 -40.55 32.96
C LEU A 408 45.04 -39.92 31.94
N GLN A 409 44.87 -40.21 30.65
CA GLN A 409 45.65 -39.58 29.58
C GLN A 409 45.47 -38.06 29.59
N THR A 410 44.24 -37.58 29.73
CA THR A 410 43.94 -36.14 29.79
C THR A 410 44.62 -35.48 30.98
N LYS A 411 44.52 -36.08 32.17
CA LYS A 411 45.23 -35.61 33.38
C LYS A 411 46.73 -35.57 33.16
N LEU A 412 47.33 -36.65 32.65
CA LEU A 412 48.76 -36.73 32.38
C LEU A 412 49.23 -35.71 31.33
N ARG A 413 48.43 -35.40 30.29
CA ARG A 413 48.74 -34.31 29.34
C ARG A 413 48.71 -32.95 30.04
N GLY A 414 47.77 -32.73 30.96
CA GLY A 414 47.64 -31.46 31.69
C GLY A 414 48.75 -31.19 32.70
N LEU A 415 49.41 -32.22 33.23
CA LEU A 415 50.45 -32.06 34.26
C LEU A 415 51.80 -31.54 33.75
N ASN A 416 52.07 -31.60 32.43
CA ASN A 416 53.28 -31.08 31.76
C ASN A 416 54.65 -31.45 32.39
N ALA A 417 54.69 -32.46 33.26
CA ALA A 417 55.87 -32.93 33.98
C ALA A 417 55.71 -34.43 34.30
N SER A 418 56.76 -35.06 34.86
CA SER A 418 56.65 -36.42 35.40
C SER A 418 55.51 -36.47 36.43
N ALA A 419 54.66 -37.48 36.35
CA ALA A 419 53.52 -37.67 37.24
C ALA A 419 53.70 -38.91 38.12
N PHE A 420 53.19 -38.87 39.34
CA PHE A 420 53.04 -40.04 40.19
C PHE A 420 51.62 -40.58 40.02
N VAL A 421 51.51 -41.86 39.65
CA VAL A 421 50.24 -42.51 39.33
C VAL A 421 49.97 -43.62 40.33
N VAL A 422 48.77 -43.62 40.91
CA VAL A 422 48.29 -44.64 41.85
C VAL A 422 47.05 -45.29 41.28
N CYS A 423 47.09 -46.60 41.10
CA CYS A 423 45.99 -47.42 40.58
C CYS A 423 45.39 -48.28 41.69
N ARG A 424 44.05 -48.28 41.75
CA ARG A 424 43.24 -49.05 42.69
C ARG A 424 42.30 -49.99 41.94
N SER A 425 41.81 -51.04 42.60
CA SER A 425 40.80 -51.92 42.01
C SER A 425 39.46 -51.19 41.87
N ALA A 426 38.85 -51.20 40.68
CA ALA A 426 37.57 -50.55 40.42
C ALA A 426 36.37 -51.37 40.95
N THR A 427 36.55 -52.68 41.04
CA THR A 427 35.54 -53.66 41.45
C THR A 427 36.15 -54.66 42.44
N ASN A 428 35.31 -55.51 43.04
CA ASN A 428 35.80 -56.70 43.73
C ASN A 428 36.18 -57.72 42.66
N VAL A 429 37.39 -58.24 42.72
CA VAL A 429 37.93 -59.16 41.70
C VAL A 429 38.33 -60.44 42.40
N ALA A 430 37.97 -61.60 41.85
CA ALA A 430 38.36 -62.91 42.36
C ALA A 430 39.70 -63.40 41.75
N VAL A 431 40.32 -64.39 42.40
CA VAL A 431 41.57 -65.01 41.90
C VAL A 431 41.32 -65.60 40.51
N GLY A 432 42.23 -65.38 39.56
CA GLY A 432 42.10 -65.89 38.20
C GLY A 432 41.34 -64.98 37.22
N PHE A 433 40.82 -63.83 37.68
CA PHE A 433 40.13 -62.87 36.83
C PHE A 433 41.00 -61.64 36.51
N GLN A 434 40.62 -60.91 35.46
CA GLN A 434 41.25 -59.65 35.06
C GLN A 434 40.84 -58.53 36.02
N VAL A 435 41.79 -57.68 36.41
CA VAL A 435 41.55 -56.57 37.35
C VAL A 435 41.27 -55.29 36.58
N GLU A 436 40.07 -54.73 36.74
CA GLU A 436 39.80 -53.37 36.27
C GLU A 436 40.38 -52.35 37.25
N LEU A 437 41.19 -51.42 36.73
CA LEU A 437 41.88 -50.39 37.47
C LEU A 437 41.12 -49.06 37.43
N SER A 438 41.21 -48.33 38.53
CA SER A 438 40.91 -46.91 38.63
C SER A 438 42.18 -46.18 39.07
N CYS A 439 42.76 -45.39 38.18
CA CYS A 439 44.03 -44.71 38.42
C CYS A 439 43.87 -43.20 38.54
N ASP A 440 44.60 -42.59 39.47
CA ASP A 440 44.73 -41.15 39.62
C ASP A 440 46.18 -40.72 39.47
N ALA A 441 46.40 -39.53 38.90
CA ALA A 441 47.73 -39.00 38.58
C ALA A 441 47.93 -37.61 39.16
N ARG A 442 49.10 -37.36 39.73
CA ARG A 442 49.51 -36.07 40.32
C ARG A 442 50.88 -35.66 39.82
N SER A 443 51.16 -34.37 39.75
CA SER A 443 52.49 -33.88 39.33
C SER A 443 53.56 -34.36 40.33
N ASN A 444 54.66 -34.94 39.86
CA ASN A 444 55.76 -35.43 40.70
C ASN A 444 56.87 -34.40 40.88
N ASN A 445 56.49 -33.13 41.06
CA ASN A 445 57.43 -32.04 41.31
C ASN A 445 57.92 -32.07 42.76
N VAL A 446 59.07 -31.41 43.00
CA VAL A 446 59.59 -31.19 44.35
C VAL A 446 58.63 -30.31 45.12
N LEU A 447 58.03 -30.85 46.18
CA LEU A 447 57.16 -30.12 47.11
C LEU A 447 58.00 -29.29 48.07
N TYR A 448 59.04 -29.91 48.63
CA TYR A 448 59.99 -29.31 49.55
C TYR A 448 61.39 -29.84 49.29
N ARG A 449 62.38 -28.93 49.27
CA ARG A 449 63.79 -29.33 49.23
C ARG A 449 64.25 -29.80 50.61
N ARG A 450 65.32 -30.59 50.64
CA ARG A 450 65.99 -30.98 51.89
C ARG A 450 66.26 -29.76 52.77
N GLY A 451 65.81 -29.82 54.02
CA GLY A 451 65.98 -28.76 55.02
C GLY A 451 65.12 -27.50 54.80
N GLN A 452 64.27 -27.47 53.78
CA GLN A 452 63.32 -26.37 53.57
C GLN A 452 62.20 -26.44 54.62
N VAL A 453 61.99 -25.35 55.34
CA VAL A 453 60.96 -25.29 56.37
C VAL A 453 59.56 -25.31 55.74
N ILE A 454 58.72 -26.24 56.19
CA ILE A 454 57.35 -26.47 55.74
C ILE A 454 56.40 -25.51 56.44
N ARG A 455 56.42 -25.51 57.77
CA ARG A 455 55.64 -24.61 58.64
C ARG A 455 56.50 -24.11 59.78
N THR A 456 56.17 -22.93 60.29
CA THR A 456 56.83 -22.28 61.43
C THR A 456 55.81 -21.79 62.45
N VAL A 457 56.15 -21.87 63.72
CA VAL A 457 55.39 -21.28 64.83
C VAL A 457 56.36 -20.53 65.76
N THR A 458 55.88 -19.49 66.42
CA THR A 458 56.62 -18.81 67.49
C THR A 458 56.16 -19.38 68.82
N LEU A 459 57.05 -20.12 69.49
CA LEU A 459 56.81 -20.74 70.78
C LEU A 459 57.17 -19.76 71.90
N ASN A 460 56.37 -19.75 72.96
CA ASN A 460 56.67 -18.99 74.17
C ASN A 460 57.36 -19.91 75.20
N LEU A 461 58.61 -19.59 75.55
CA LEU A 461 59.43 -20.42 76.45
C LEU A 461 59.15 -20.14 77.93
N GLY A 462 58.47 -19.03 78.26
CA GLY A 462 58.12 -18.64 79.64
C GLY A 462 56.77 -19.17 80.14
N GLY A 463 56.08 -20.00 79.33
CA GLY A 463 54.76 -20.53 79.64
C GLY A 463 54.74 -21.97 80.19
N ASP A 464 53.53 -22.52 80.37
CA ASP A 464 53.28 -23.91 80.80
C ASP A 464 53.92 -24.94 79.83
N PRO A 465 54.73 -25.90 80.31
CA PRO A 465 55.27 -26.99 79.50
C PRO A 465 54.23 -27.80 78.71
N VAL A 466 52.99 -27.91 79.23
CA VAL A 466 51.90 -28.59 78.51
C VAL A 466 51.45 -27.78 77.29
N ALA A 467 51.36 -26.45 77.42
CA ALA A 467 51.00 -25.56 76.32
C ALA A 467 52.07 -25.57 75.22
N LEU A 468 53.36 -25.60 75.60
CA LEU A 468 54.47 -25.76 74.65
C LEU A 468 54.35 -27.06 73.85
N ARG A 469 53.96 -28.17 74.51
CA ARG A 469 53.75 -29.46 73.84
C ARG A 469 52.60 -29.44 72.84
N VAL A 470 51.50 -28.77 73.18
CA VAL A 470 50.35 -28.62 72.26
C VAL A 470 50.75 -27.80 71.03
N GLN A 471 51.39 -26.65 71.22
CA GLN A 471 51.86 -25.81 70.11
C GLN A 471 52.82 -26.55 69.16
N LEU A 472 53.65 -27.45 69.71
CA LEU A 472 54.56 -28.27 68.91
C LEU A 472 53.81 -29.39 68.15
N LEU A 473 52.83 -30.05 68.77
CA LEU A 473 52.01 -31.05 68.08
C LEU A 473 51.18 -30.44 66.96
N ASP A 474 50.60 -29.26 67.17
CA ASP A 474 49.85 -28.52 66.16
C ASP A 474 50.76 -28.15 64.98
N LEU A 475 51.97 -27.66 65.26
CA LEU A 475 52.96 -27.36 64.22
C LEU A 475 53.27 -28.61 63.35
N VAL A 476 53.40 -29.77 63.98
CA VAL A 476 53.67 -31.03 63.26
C VAL A 476 52.46 -31.45 62.42
N GLN A 477 51.26 -31.39 62.98
CA GLN A 477 50.03 -31.71 62.24
C GLN A 477 49.81 -30.77 61.06
N ASP A 478 50.06 -29.46 61.24
CA ASP A 478 49.98 -28.46 60.19
C ASP A 478 51.03 -28.72 59.08
N ALA A 479 52.24 -29.13 59.45
CA ALA A 479 53.27 -29.49 58.48
C ALA A 479 52.88 -30.74 57.67
N VAL A 480 52.34 -31.78 58.32
CA VAL A 480 51.86 -33.01 57.65
C VAL A 480 50.64 -32.71 56.77
N SER A 481 49.70 -31.91 57.25
CA SER A 481 48.53 -31.47 56.48
C SER A 481 48.96 -30.68 55.24
N ASP A 482 49.93 -29.79 55.37
CA ASP A 482 50.48 -29.03 54.25
C ASP A 482 51.12 -29.95 53.20
N LEU A 483 51.90 -30.95 53.62
CA LEU A 483 52.47 -31.97 52.73
C LEU A 483 51.39 -32.75 51.96
N VAL A 484 50.35 -33.21 52.64
CA VAL A 484 49.25 -33.97 52.01
C VAL A 484 48.44 -33.11 51.04
N SER A 485 48.15 -31.86 51.44
CA SER A 485 47.44 -30.90 50.59
C SER A 485 48.19 -30.57 49.30
N ARG A 486 49.54 -30.57 49.35
CA ARG A 486 50.42 -30.37 48.19
C ARG A 486 50.62 -31.62 47.35
N GLY A 487 49.99 -32.73 47.72
CA GLY A 487 49.89 -33.92 46.88
C GLY A 487 50.69 -35.12 47.38
N LEU A 488 51.37 -35.02 48.53
CA LEU A 488 52.02 -36.18 49.15
C LEU A 488 50.95 -37.19 49.63
N PRO A 489 51.07 -38.49 49.33
CA PRO A 489 50.17 -39.49 49.91
C PRO A 489 50.35 -39.58 51.42
N PRO A 490 49.27 -39.57 52.24
CA PRO A 490 49.36 -39.57 53.69
C PRO A 490 50.12 -40.78 54.26
N GLU A 491 50.09 -41.92 53.57
CA GLU A 491 50.84 -43.13 53.93
C GLU A 491 52.36 -42.99 53.80
N SER A 492 52.86 -41.91 53.19
CA SER A 492 54.29 -41.70 52.94
C SER A 492 55.00 -40.93 54.07
N VAL A 493 54.25 -40.38 55.03
CA VAL A 493 54.82 -39.64 56.17
C VAL A 493 55.14 -40.61 57.30
N LEU A 494 56.41 -40.71 57.68
CA LEU A 494 56.86 -41.58 58.76
C LEU A 494 56.32 -41.12 60.11
N ASP A 495 55.99 -42.08 60.98
CA ASP A 495 55.54 -41.86 62.36
C ASP A 495 54.40 -40.84 62.54
N ARG A 496 53.66 -40.55 61.47
CA ARG A 496 52.65 -39.48 61.38
C ARG A 496 53.18 -38.07 61.65
N GLY A 497 54.47 -37.83 61.48
CA GLY A 497 55.08 -36.51 61.68
C GLY A 497 56.52 -36.56 62.16
N LEU A 498 56.75 -36.17 63.41
CA LEU A 498 58.05 -36.26 64.07
C LEU A 498 58.15 -37.56 64.87
N ASN A 499 59.30 -38.23 64.78
CA ASN A 499 59.61 -39.35 65.66
C ASN A 499 59.86 -38.85 67.11
N THR A 500 59.81 -39.77 68.09
CA THR A 500 59.96 -39.43 69.51
C THR A 500 61.35 -38.89 69.86
N ALA A 501 62.41 -39.32 69.15
CA ALA A 501 63.77 -38.86 69.40
C ALA A 501 63.98 -37.40 68.98
N GLU A 502 63.43 -36.98 67.83
CA GLU A 502 63.47 -35.59 67.36
C GLU A 502 62.78 -34.63 68.32
N LEU A 503 61.64 -35.05 68.88
CA LEU A 503 60.90 -34.27 69.85
C LEU A 503 61.73 -34.05 71.13
N LEU A 504 62.37 -35.10 71.65
CA LEU A 504 63.22 -35.02 72.84
C LEU A 504 64.47 -34.14 72.62
N ASP A 505 65.13 -34.26 71.46
CA ASP A 505 66.27 -33.39 71.10
C ASP A 505 65.86 -31.93 71.04
N LEU A 506 64.70 -31.63 70.43
CA LEU A 506 64.17 -30.28 70.37
C LEU A 506 63.89 -29.72 71.77
N TYR A 507 63.23 -30.48 72.66
CA TYR A 507 62.98 -30.01 74.02
C TYR A 507 64.28 -29.69 74.78
N GLY A 508 65.31 -30.53 74.65
CA GLY A 508 66.62 -30.27 75.25
C GLY A 508 67.31 -29.01 74.69
N ARG A 509 67.14 -28.73 73.39
CA ARG A 509 67.66 -27.52 72.75
C ARG A 509 66.87 -26.25 73.14
N LEU A 510 65.58 -26.38 73.43
CA LEU A 510 64.74 -25.26 73.85
C LEU A 510 64.97 -24.90 75.33
N SER A 511 65.23 -25.88 76.20
CA SER A 511 65.44 -25.65 77.64
C SER A 511 66.72 -24.88 77.96
N THR A 512 67.70 -24.87 77.06
CA THR A 512 68.99 -24.17 77.22
C THR A 512 68.96 -22.71 76.76
N ARG A 513 67.85 -22.24 76.14
CA ARG A 513 67.73 -20.87 75.64
C ARG A 513 67.10 -19.94 76.68
N THR A 514 67.76 -18.82 76.95
CA THR A 514 67.24 -17.73 77.81
C THR A 514 66.67 -16.60 76.94
N GLY A 515 65.36 -16.63 76.70
CA GLY A 515 64.60 -15.62 75.95
C GLY A 515 63.11 -15.96 75.91
N GLY A 516 62.21 -14.96 75.89
CA GLY A 516 60.76 -15.17 76.06
C GLY A 516 60.06 -15.90 74.92
N THR A 517 60.56 -15.81 73.69
CA THR A 517 59.98 -16.49 72.52
C THR A 517 61.06 -17.03 71.59
N VAL A 518 60.74 -18.12 70.88
CA VAL A 518 61.62 -18.75 69.90
C VAL A 518 60.82 -19.24 68.71
N ARG A 519 61.34 -19.06 67.49
CA ARG A 519 60.69 -19.54 66.28
C ARG A 519 61.19 -20.94 65.94
N VAL A 520 60.27 -21.89 65.79
CA VAL A 520 60.56 -23.27 65.42
C VAL A 520 59.81 -23.61 64.15
N GLY A 521 60.45 -24.34 63.25
CA GLY A 521 59.81 -24.89 62.07
C GLY A 521 60.04 -26.39 61.91
N ILE A 522 59.28 -27.02 61.04
CA ILE A 522 59.44 -28.43 60.65
C ILE A 522 60.00 -28.46 59.23
N ALA A 523 61.06 -29.23 59.01
CA ALA A 523 61.68 -29.41 57.70
C ALA A 523 61.84 -30.91 57.39
N PRO A 524 61.84 -31.31 56.11
CA PRO A 524 62.11 -32.68 55.73
C PRO A 524 63.62 -32.94 55.63
N ARG A 525 64.06 -34.12 56.06
CA ARG A 525 65.47 -34.54 55.98
C ARG A 525 65.95 -34.74 54.55
N ASP A 526 65.03 -35.14 53.68
CA ASP A 526 65.27 -35.39 52.27
C ASP A 526 64.35 -34.54 51.39
N GLU A 527 64.61 -34.56 50.09
CA GLU A 527 63.74 -33.93 49.11
C GLU A 527 62.38 -34.65 49.05
N VAL A 528 61.31 -33.89 49.18
CA VAL A 528 59.94 -34.43 49.21
C VAL A 528 59.27 -34.24 47.86
N ARG A 529 58.85 -35.36 47.28
CA ARG A 529 58.01 -35.44 46.06
C ARG A 529 56.84 -36.37 46.34
N PRO A 530 55.74 -36.30 45.58
CA PRO A 530 54.65 -37.27 45.69
C PRO A 530 55.07 -38.73 45.52
N SER A 531 56.16 -39.01 44.79
CA SER A 531 56.73 -40.36 44.65
C SER A 531 57.62 -40.80 45.81
N THR A 532 57.93 -39.92 46.78
CA THR A 532 58.78 -40.26 47.92
C THR A 532 58.06 -41.26 48.81
N ARG A 533 58.62 -42.47 48.98
CA ARG A 533 57.97 -43.57 49.74
C ARG A 533 57.89 -43.30 51.24
N SER A 534 58.86 -42.58 51.78
CA SER A 534 59.00 -42.31 53.21
C SER A 534 59.60 -40.92 53.39
N VAL A 535 58.88 -40.04 54.08
CA VAL A 535 59.29 -38.68 54.40
C VAL A 535 59.58 -38.61 55.89
N ASP A 536 60.83 -38.35 56.23
CA ASP A 536 61.30 -38.13 57.60
C ASP A 536 61.37 -36.62 57.89
N LEU A 537 60.71 -36.19 58.96
CA LEU A 537 60.60 -34.79 59.35
C LEU A 537 61.44 -34.54 60.60
N TYR A 538 62.02 -33.35 60.69
CA TYR A 538 62.79 -32.92 61.84
C TYR A 538 62.52 -31.44 62.18
N PRO A 539 62.65 -31.06 63.45
CA PRO A 539 62.47 -29.67 63.87
C PRO A 539 63.73 -28.84 63.63
N VAL A 540 63.52 -27.58 63.25
CA VAL A 540 64.56 -26.58 63.00
C VAL A 540 64.26 -25.35 63.84
N ILE A 541 65.21 -24.97 64.70
CA ILE A 541 65.09 -23.71 65.45
C ILE A 541 65.61 -22.57 64.57
N LEU A 542 64.77 -21.58 64.33
CA LEU A 542 65.06 -20.42 63.51
C LEU A 542 65.43 -19.26 64.43
N ASN A 543 66.64 -18.73 64.23
CA ASN A 543 67.09 -17.52 64.93
C ASN A 543 66.49 -16.27 64.30
#